data_AF-A0A0D3GCW4-F1
#
_entry.id   AF-A0A0D3GCW4-F1
#
_cell.length_a   1.000
_cell.length_b   1.000
_cell.length_c   1.000
_cell.angle_alpha   90.00
_cell.angle_beta   90.00
_cell.angle_gamma   90.00
#
_symmetry.space_group_name_H-M   'P 1'
#
loop_
_entity.id
_entity.type
_entity.pdbx_description
1 polymer ?
#
loop_
_entity_poly.entity_id
_entity_poly.type
_entity_poly.pdbx_seq_one_letter_code
_entity_poly.pdbx_strand_id
1 'polypeptide(L)'
;MSLRRFDLEIASRELVRASRPPPGFPPVLAVSNLDLILGPFPIYLVSVYAPPPGGVAAVVSAVRAALPAYLSHFFPFAGRVVRDPATNIPEVACNNAGAELVVADAAVPLAAVDFAQVDRSIGLMRVAFDASLPLSLQLVRFACGGFSLTVATNHLLADGRAFIVLLNALGEMVREGRLTSEPLLDRSLLMPRSPPRFSPSLDEEFSRFTPATMINPLMAAAIQRRLYRIEAADLERLREERAGPASVEEVLGAPLHAVAGMVRAAITAAMTRDRFQQLVDWMETKKAAAFKDGGKWTEAVNLGLGSPAMVISGLLPFAIDGDMGFGKPRLVMPWLQHGRLGLAYPAGAHGSRL
;
A
#
# COMPACT_ATOMS: atom_id res chain seq x y z
N MET A 1 19.60 11.33 30.44
CA MET A 1 19.08 12.28 29.42
C MET A 1 18.44 11.47 28.31
N SER A 2 17.11 11.48 28.21
CA SER A 2 16.38 10.80 27.14
C SER A 2 16.58 11.57 25.83
N LEU A 3 17.22 10.97 24.83
CA LEU A 3 17.39 11.57 23.51
C LEU A 3 16.01 11.81 22.89
N ARG A 4 15.68 13.07 22.60
CA ARG A 4 14.49 13.47 21.83
C ARG A 4 14.56 12.77 20.47
N ARG A 5 13.60 11.89 20.24
CA ARG A 5 13.68 10.78 19.29
C ARG A 5 12.86 11.16 18.07
N PHE A 6 13.51 11.75 17.06
CA PHE A 6 12.95 11.92 15.71
C PHE A 6 11.62 12.69 15.65
N ASP A 7 11.65 14.01 15.89
CA ASP A 7 10.50 14.90 15.71
C ASP A 7 10.50 15.49 14.29
N LEU A 8 9.33 15.50 13.64
CA LEU A 8 9.12 16.16 12.35
C LEU A 8 8.49 17.53 12.54
N GLU A 9 9.11 18.57 11.97
CA GLU A 9 8.53 19.91 11.90
C GLU A 9 7.81 20.09 10.56
N ILE A 10 6.52 20.42 10.58
CA ILE A 10 5.75 20.62 9.34
C ILE A 10 6.03 22.03 8.81
N ALA A 11 6.78 22.13 7.71
CA ALA A 11 7.08 23.39 7.05
C ALA A 11 5.93 23.89 6.16
N SER A 12 5.21 22.98 5.50
CA SER A 12 4.01 23.33 4.74
C SER A 12 3.06 22.13 4.61
N ARG A 13 1.77 22.42 4.52
CA ARG A 13 0.70 21.46 4.29
C ARG A 13 -0.38 22.14 3.46
N GLU A 14 -0.70 21.57 2.32
CA GLU A 14 -1.66 22.16 1.39
C GLU A 14 -2.48 21.11 0.65
N LEU A 15 -3.60 21.54 0.09
CA LEU A 15 -4.43 20.73 -0.80
C LEU A 15 -4.24 21.19 -2.24
N VAL A 16 -3.76 20.29 -3.09
CA VAL A 16 -3.50 20.54 -4.50
C VAL A 16 -4.60 19.90 -5.33
N ARG A 17 -5.25 20.68 -6.18
CA ARG A 17 -6.35 20.22 -7.04
C ARG A 17 -5.81 19.74 -8.38
N ALA A 18 -6.56 18.85 -9.04
CA ALA A 18 -6.36 18.54 -10.45
C ALA A 18 -6.54 19.82 -11.29
N SER A 19 -5.60 20.05 -12.20
CA SER A 19 -5.57 21.23 -13.08
C SER A 19 -6.59 21.15 -14.22
N ARG A 20 -6.85 19.94 -14.71
CA ARG A 20 -7.80 19.64 -15.78
C ARG A 20 -8.61 18.40 -15.41
N PRO A 21 -9.64 18.53 -14.56
CA PRO A 21 -10.54 17.41 -14.27
C PRO A 21 -11.08 16.80 -15.57
N PRO A 22 -11.07 15.47 -15.73
CA PRO A 22 -11.58 14.81 -16.93
C PRO A 22 -13.07 15.17 -17.15
N PRO A 23 -13.44 15.70 -18.34
CA PRO A 23 -14.83 16.05 -18.64
C PRO A 23 -15.75 14.83 -18.50
N GLY A 24 -16.89 15.01 -17.83
CA GLY A 24 -17.87 13.93 -17.66
C GLY A 24 -17.46 12.81 -16.72
N PHE A 25 -16.36 12.96 -15.95
CA PHE A 25 -16.01 11.99 -14.92
C PHE A 25 -17.14 11.88 -13.88
N PRO A 26 -17.53 10.67 -13.44
CA PRO A 26 -18.61 10.50 -12.48
C PRO A 26 -18.39 11.33 -11.20
N PRO A 27 -19.42 12.01 -10.66
CA PRO A 27 -19.28 12.79 -9.42
C PRO A 27 -18.96 11.90 -8.21
N VAL A 28 -19.35 10.62 -8.28
CA VAL A 28 -19.03 9.58 -7.30
C VAL A 28 -18.52 8.37 -8.05
N LEU A 29 -17.34 7.88 -7.66
CA LEU A 29 -16.77 6.63 -8.13
C LEU A 29 -17.09 5.54 -7.10
N ALA A 30 -17.90 4.58 -7.51
CA ALA A 30 -18.17 3.37 -6.74
C ALA A 30 -16.91 2.51 -6.61
N VAL A 31 -16.79 1.84 -5.47
CA VAL A 31 -15.70 0.89 -5.24
C VAL A 31 -16.00 -0.49 -5.83
N SER A 32 -14.96 -1.20 -6.25
CA SER A 32 -15.12 -2.58 -6.67
C SER A 32 -15.40 -3.46 -5.46
N ASN A 33 -16.07 -4.59 -5.68
CA ASN A 33 -16.27 -5.58 -4.63
C ASN A 33 -14.94 -6.13 -4.07
N LEU A 34 -13.87 -6.15 -4.88
CA LEU A 34 -12.54 -6.56 -4.39
C LEU A 34 -11.92 -5.51 -3.46
N ASP A 35 -12.18 -4.22 -3.69
CA ASP A 35 -11.70 -3.12 -2.82
C ASP A 35 -12.26 -3.26 -1.39
N LEU A 36 -13.47 -3.82 -1.26
CA LEU A 36 -14.17 -4.01 0.01
C LEU A 36 -13.64 -5.17 0.84
N ILE A 37 -12.86 -6.11 0.25
CA ILE A 37 -12.33 -7.28 0.97
C ILE A 37 -11.33 -6.86 2.05
N LEU A 38 -10.43 -5.95 1.74
CA LEU A 38 -9.51 -5.36 2.73
C LEU A 38 -10.13 -4.11 3.36
N GLY A 39 -10.92 -3.38 2.58
CA GLY A 39 -11.65 -2.19 3.02
C GLY A 39 -10.74 -0.99 3.30
N PRO A 40 -11.30 0.09 3.88
CA PRO A 40 -10.59 1.34 3.99
C PRO A 40 -9.61 1.35 5.16
N PHE A 41 -8.34 1.60 4.88
CA PHE A 41 -7.35 1.97 5.89
C PHE A 41 -6.13 2.67 5.26
N PRO A 42 -5.43 3.53 6.03
CA PRO A 42 -4.25 4.22 5.52
C PRO A 42 -3.09 3.27 5.26
N ILE A 43 -2.46 3.45 4.11
CA ILE A 43 -1.31 2.69 3.63
C ILE A 43 -0.25 3.64 3.10
N TYR A 44 1.02 3.24 3.19
CA TYR A 44 2.15 4.11 2.88
C TYR A 44 3.22 3.37 2.07
N LEU A 45 3.78 4.05 1.08
CA LEU A 45 4.98 3.63 0.38
C LEU A 45 6.07 4.67 0.62
N VAL A 46 7.02 4.35 1.49
CA VAL A 46 8.12 5.24 1.88
C VAL A 46 9.30 5.00 0.95
N SER A 47 9.75 6.05 0.27
CA SER A 47 10.90 6.03 -0.63
C SER A 47 11.98 6.97 -0.10
N VAL A 48 13.20 6.46 0.11
CA VAL A 48 14.33 7.23 0.66
C VAL A 48 15.33 7.55 -0.44
N TYR A 49 15.76 8.81 -0.51
CA TYR A 49 16.65 9.33 -1.53
C TYR A 49 17.91 9.94 -0.90
N ALA A 50 19.02 9.79 -1.60
CA ALA A 50 20.25 10.50 -1.30
C ALA A 50 20.08 12.02 -1.54
N PRO A 51 21.02 12.86 -1.08
CA PRO A 51 20.98 14.29 -1.40
C PRO A 51 20.93 14.53 -2.92
N PRO A 52 19.88 15.19 -3.43
CA PRO A 52 19.70 15.37 -4.86
C PRO A 52 20.57 16.53 -5.39
N PRO A 53 20.99 16.49 -6.67
CA PRO A 53 21.54 17.67 -7.34
C PRO A 53 20.56 18.84 -7.27
N GLY A 54 21.02 20.03 -6.88
CA GLY A 54 20.15 21.21 -6.71
C GLY A 54 19.37 21.25 -5.39
N GLY A 55 19.52 20.25 -4.53
CA GLY A 55 18.94 20.21 -3.18
C GLY A 55 17.44 19.87 -3.14
N VAL A 56 16.94 19.53 -1.95
CA VAL A 56 15.57 19.02 -1.79
C VAL A 56 14.50 20.06 -2.14
N ALA A 57 14.82 21.36 -2.03
CA ALA A 57 13.92 22.43 -2.45
C ALA A 57 13.55 22.35 -3.95
N ALA A 58 14.50 21.95 -4.81
CA ALA A 58 14.24 21.74 -6.23
C ALA A 58 13.27 20.57 -6.45
N VAL A 59 13.42 19.47 -5.71
CA VAL A 59 12.51 18.32 -5.74
C VAL A 59 11.10 18.74 -5.32
N VAL A 60 10.96 19.45 -4.20
CA VAL A 60 9.67 19.96 -3.70
C VAL A 60 8.99 20.83 -4.75
N SER A 61 9.73 21.74 -5.38
CA SER A 61 9.20 22.62 -6.41
C SER A 61 8.72 21.82 -7.63
N ALA A 62 9.50 20.84 -8.08
CA ALA A 62 9.17 20.01 -9.24
C ALA A 62 7.93 19.13 -8.99
N VAL A 63 7.85 18.46 -7.82
CA VAL A 63 6.68 17.67 -7.42
C VAL A 63 5.44 18.55 -7.34
N ARG A 64 5.54 19.72 -6.71
CA ARG A 64 4.44 20.69 -6.59
C ARG A 64 3.94 21.17 -7.95
N ALA A 65 4.85 21.42 -8.90
CA ALA A 65 4.50 21.84 -10.25
C ALA A 65 3.80 20.73 -11.06
N ALA A 66 4.24 19.47 -10.91
CA ALA A 66 3.67 18.33 -11.64
C ALA A 66 2.35 17.83 -11.05
N LEU A 67 2.14 17.97 -9.74
CA LEU A 67 1.02 17.37 -9.01
C LEU A 67 -0.38 17.73 -9.58
N PRO A 68 -0.68 18.99 -9.97
CA PRO A 68 -1.98 19.31 -10.56
C PRO A 68 -2.27 18.57 -11.87
N ALA A 69 -1.27 18.34 -12.72
CA ALA A 69 -1.45 17.59 -13.95
C ALA A 69 -1.51 16.08 -13.66
N TYR A 70 -0.66 15.58 -12.76
CA TYR A 70 -0.71 14.20 -12.29
C TYR A 70 -2.10 13.82 -11.76
N LEU A 71 -2.72 14.70 -10.95
CA LEU A 71 -4.06 14.49 -10.41
C LEU A 71 -5.16 14.54 -11.48
N SER A 72 -4.93 15.09 -12.66
CA SER A 72 -5.88 14.97 -13.77
C SER A 72 -5.96 13.55 -14.30
N HIS A 73 -4.82 12.85 -14.37
CA HIS A 73 -4.77 11.44 -14.76
C HIS A 73 -5.30 10.52 -13.65
N PHE A 74 -5.02 10.86 -12.39
CA PHE A 74 -5.46 10.12 -11.21
C PHE A 74 -6.63 10.82 -10.50
N PHE A 75 -7.65 11.27 -11.23
CA PHE A 75 -8.68 12.19 -10.71
C PHE A 75 -9.39 11.77 -9.40
N PRO A 76 -9.75 10.48 -9.18
CA PRO A 76 -10.31 10.04 -7.90
C PRO A 76 -9.41 10.37 -6.69
N PHE A 77 -8.09 10.45 -6.90
CA PHE A 77 -7.14 10.76 -5.85
C PHE A 77 -7.16 12.22 -5.39
N ALA A 78 -7.79 13.12 -6.16
CA ALA A 78 -8.08 14.50 -5.77
C ALA A 78 -9.47 14.67 -5.11
N GLY A 79 -10.20 13.57 -4.90
CA GLY A 79 -11.54 13.53 -4.31
C GLY A 79 -11.54 13.35 -2.80
N ARG A 80 -12.60 12.76 -2.25
CA ARG A 80 -12.72 12.35 -0.84
C ARG A 80 -13.33 10.96 -0.73
N VAL A 81 -12.78 10.13 0.15
CA VAL A 81 -13.44 8.91 0.58
C VAL A 81 -14.64 9.30 1.44
N VAL A 82 -15.83 8.92 0.99
CA VAL A 82 -17.11 9.18 1.65
C VAL A 82 -17.82 7.85 1.89
N ARG A 83 -18.97 7.88 2.57
CA ARG A 83 -19.85 6.72 2.71
C ARG A 83 -21.20 7.05 2.11
N ASP A 84 -21.74 6.10 1.36
CA ASP A 84 -23.11 6.20 0.85
C ASP A 84 -24.09 6.30 2.05
N PRO A 85 -24.97 7.32 2.11
CA PRO A 85 -25.83 7.51 3.27
C PRO A 85 -26.86 6.40 3.52
N ALA A 86 -27.23 5.62 2.50
CA ALA A 86 -28.26 4.60 2.60
C ALA A 86 -27.68 3.21 2.98
N THR A 87 -26.52 2.89 2.43
CA THR A 87 -25.86 1.57 2.52
C THR A 87 -24.64 1.58 3.42
N ASN A 88 -24.09 2.76 3.72
CA ASN A 88 -22.85 2.98 4.47
C ASN A 88 -21.58 2.40 3.78
N ILE A 89 -21.71 1.93 2.54
CA ILE A 89 -20.61 1.41 1.73
C ILE A 89 -19.67 2.58 1.38
N PRO A 90 -18.35 2.43 1.53
CA PRO A 90 -17.42 3.51 1.21
C PRO A 90 -17.29 3.73 -0.30
N GLU A 91 -17.23 4.98 -0.72
CA GLU A 91 -17.13 5.43 -2.11
C GLU A 91 -16.16 6.61 -2.23
N VAL A 92 -15.88 7.07 -3.45
CA VAL A 92 -15.03 8.25 -3.67
C VAL A 92 -15.85 9.36 -4.30
N ALA A 93 -16.06 10.45 -3.58
CA ALA A 93 -16.59 11.69 -4.14
C ALA A 93 -15.50 12.36 -4.98
N CYS A 94 -15.68 12.39 -6.30
CA CYS A 94 -14.73 12.94 -7.27
C CYS A 94 -14.93 14.46 -7.44
N ASN A 95 -14.85 15.19 -6.33
CA ASN A 95 -15.20 16.61 -6.23
C ASN A 95 -14.01 17.58 -6.41
N ASN A 96 -12.83 17.07 -6.78
CA ASN A 96 -11.60 17.84 -6.92
C ASN A 96 -11.26 18.72 -5.68
N ALA A 97 -11.58 18.25 -4.47
CA ALA A 97 -11.23 18.94 -3.23
C ALA A 97 -9.72 18.94 -2.94
N GLY A 98 -8.94 18.20 -3.73
CA GLY A 98 -7.49 18.22 -3.78
C GLY A 98 -6.83 17.11 -2.97
N ALA A 99 -5.67 16.65 -3.43
CA ALA A 99 -4.78 15.75 -2.68
C ALA A 99 -3.87 16.56 -1.76
N GLU A 100 -3.42 15.95 -0.67
CA GLU A 100 -2.52 16.62 0.26
C GLU A 100 -1.06 16.58 -0.23
N LEU A 101 -0.36 17.71 -0.14
CA LEU A 101 1.09 17.79 -0.24
C LEU A 101 1.64 18.36 1.08
N VAL A 102 2.51 17.59 1.74
CA VAL A 102 3.17 17.97 2.98
C VAL A 102 4.67 18.03 2.76
N VAL A 103 5.28 19.10 3.26
CA VAL A 103 6.73 19.22 3.40
C VAL A 103 7.07 19.36 4.86
N ALA A 104 7.97 18.52 5.35
CA ALA A 104 8.42 18.51 6.73
C ALA A 104 9.94 18.42 6.84
N ASP A 105 10.47 18.76 8.00
CA ASP A 105 11.89 18.71 8.33
C ASP A 105 12.14 17.73 9.47
N ALA A 106 13.10 16.84 9.27
CA ALA A 106 13.73 16.06 10.31
C ALA A 106 15.06 16.73 10.66
N ALA A 107 15.22 17.17 11.91
CA ALA A 107 16.44 17.80 12.41
C ALA A 107 17.64 16.83 12.56
N VAL A 108 17.52 15.61 12.02
CA VAL A 108 18.51 14.53 12.10
C VAL A 108 18.90 14.06 10.69
N PRO A 109 20.10 13.48 10.52
CA PRO A 109 20.49 12.86 9.25
C PRO A 109 19.75 11.53 9.03
N LEU A 110 19.65 11.08 7.77
CA LEU A 110 19.09 9.75 7.43
C LEU A 110 19.81 8.60 8.16
N ALA A 111 21.12 8.73 8.43
CA ALA A 111 21.89 7.73 9.18
C ALA A 111 21.42 7.54 10.64
N ALA A 112 20.63 8.48 11.18
CA ALA A 112 20.00 8.33 12.49
C ALA A 112 18.69 7.50 12.44
N VAL A 113 18.22 7.14 11.23
CA VAL A 113 17.08 6.24 11.05
C VAL A 113 17.54 4.81 11.29
N ASP A 114 16.99 4.18 12.33
CA ASP A 114 17.21 2.78 12.63
C ASP A 114 16.26 1.91 11.80
N PHE A 115 16.76 1.44 10.66
CA PHE A 115 15.98 0.59 9.75
C PHE A 115 15.65 -0.79 10.33
N ALA A 116 16.30 -1.24 11.41
CA ALA A 116 15.94 -2.46 12.12
C ALA A 116 14.72 -2.26 13.03
N GLN A 117 14.46 -1.03 13.48
CA GLN A 117 13.33 -0.64 14.33
C GLN A 117 12.28 0.13 13.51
N VAL A 118 11.57 -0.60 12.65
CA VAL A 118 10.62 -0.03 11.66
C VAL A 118 9.63 0.96 12.30
N ASP A 119 9.02 0.61 13.43
CA ASP A 119 7.98 1.46 14.02
C ASP A 119 8.50 2.67 14.79
N ARG A 120 9.66 2.51 15.42
CA ARG A 120 10.27 3.54 16.27
C ARG A 120 11.20 4.45 15.50
N SER A 121 11.32 4.25 14.19
CA SER A 121 12.18 5.06 13.34
C SER A 121 11.53 5.35 11.99
N ILE A 122 11.31 4.34 11.15
CA ILE A 122 10.72 4.52 9.81
C ILE A 122 9.29 5.03 9.90
N GLY A 123 8.50 4.49 10.82
CA GLY A 123 7.14 4.97 11.11
C GLY A 123 7.09 6.42 11.58
N LEU A 124 8.19 6.97 12.08
CA LEU A 124 8.31 8.38 12.49
C LEU A 124 8.68 9.31 11.33
N MET A 125 9.10 8.79 10.16
CA MET A 125 9.30 9.57 8.92
C MET A 125 7.99 9.98 8.26
N ARG A 126 6.86 9.62 8.87
CA ARG A 126 5.55 9.69 8.26
C ARG A 126 4.71 10.74 8.96
N VAL A 127 4.06 11.58 8.17
CA VAL A 127 3.06 12.52 8.66
C VAL A 127 1.71 11.82 8.65
N ALA A 128 0.96 11.90 9.76
CA ALA A 128 -0.40 11.39 9.78
C ALA A 128 -1.27 12.23 8.83
N PHE A 129 -2.11 11.56 8.04
CA PHE A 129 -3.05 12.20 7.14
C PHE A 129 -4.48 11.71 7.41
N ASP A 130 -5.46 12.54 7.06
CA ASP A 130 -6.88 12.23 7.22
C ASP A 130 -7.27 11.06 6.31
N ALA A 131 -7.88 10.00 6.87
CA ALA A 131 -8.24 8.80 6.12
C ALA A 131 -9.30 9.04 5.01
N SER A 132 -9.99 10.19 5.03
CA SER A 132 -10.88 10.65 3.96
C SER A 132 -10.13 11.17 2.74
N LEU A 133 -8.83 11.49 2.84
CA LEU A 133 -8.01 11.87 1.69
C LEU A 133 -7.64 10.61 0.90
N PRO A 134 -7.94 10.55 -0.40
CA PRO A 134 -7.47 9.46 -1.23
C PRO A 134 -5.94 9.46 -1.45
N LEU A 135 -5.29 10.63 -1.38
CA LEU A 135 -3.84 10.77 -1.56
C LEU A 135 -3.25 11.85 -0.65
N SER A 136 -2.11 11.53 -0.04
CA SER A 136 -1.20 12.46 0.63
C SER A 136 0.23 12.15 0.16
N LEU A 137 0.90 13.15 -0.43
CA LEU A 137 2.33 13.09 -0.76
C LEU A 137 3.11 13.81 0.33
N GLN A 138 4.10 13.14 0.90
CA GLN A 138 4.85 13.67 2.04
C GLN A 138 6.33 13.69 1.71
N LEU A 139 6.92 14.88 1.71
CA LEU A 139 8.34 15.11 1.50
C LEU A 139 8.98 15.50 2.82
N VAL A 140 9.85 14.64 3.35
CA VAL A 140 10.60 14.92 4.59
C VAL A 140 12.05 15.19 4.25
N ARG A 141 12.55 16.37 4.62
CA ARG A 141 13.94 16.81 4.44
C ARG A 141 14.76 16.40 5.65
N PHE A 142 15.96 15.88 5.44
CA PHE A 142 16.86 15.48 6.53
C PHE A 142 18.05 16.43 6.61
N ALA A 143 18.64 16.55 7.80
CA ALA A 143 19.80 17.43 8.04
C ALA A 143 21.03 17.09 7.17
N CYS A 144 21.13 15.86 6.65
CA CYS A 144 22.18 15.44 5.72
C CYS A 144 21.93 15.86 4.25
N GLY A 145 20.84 16.57 3.96
CA GLY A 145 20.44 16.97 2.61
C GLY A 145 19.69 15.88 1.81
N GLY A 146 19.58 14.67 2.35
CA GLY A 146 18.73 13.62 1.80
C GLY A 146 17.25 13.85 2.12
N PHE A 147 16.38 13.05 1.52
CA PHE A 147 14.93 13.17 1.75
C PHE A 147 14.20 11.86 1.64
N SER A 148 12.98 11.80 2.20
CA SER A 148 12.02 10.75 1.89
C SER A 148 10.80 11.32 1.18
N LEU A 149 10.31 10.61 0.17
CA LEU A 149 9.00 10.81 -0.43
C LEU A 149 8.10 9.64 -0.02
N THR A 150 6.99 9.95 0.63
CA THR A 150 5.97 8.96 0.97
C THR A 150 4.73 9.18 0.13
N VAL A 151 4.31 8.15 -0.60
CA VAL A 151 2.97 8.07 -1.19
C VAL A 151 2.07 7.44 -0.14
N ALA A 152 1.17 8.24 0.44
CA ALA A 152 0.19 7.80 1.40
C ALA A 152 -1.20 7.78 0.76
N THR A 153 -1.92 6.67 0.90
CA THR A 153 -3.25 6.51 0.30
C THR A 153 -4.12 5.61 1.18
N ASN A 154 -5.36 5.37 0.76
CA ASN A 154 -6.29 4.48 1.41
C ASN A 154 -6.34 3.16 0.63
N HIS A 155 -6.24 2.01 1.31
CA HIS A 155 -6.24 0.68 0.65
C HIS A 155 -7.53 0.42 -0.16
N LEU A 156 -8.58 1.19 0.09
CA LEU A 156 -9.80 1.19 -0.72
C LEU A 156 -9.54 1.60 -2.20
N LEU A 157 -8.54 2.44 -2.47
CA LEU A 157 -8.22 2.91 -3.82
C LEU A 157 -7.04 2.20 -4.47
N ALA A 158 -6.15 1.62 -3.67
CA ALA A 158 -4.86 1.12 -4.15
C ALA A 158 -4.47 -0.19 -3.47
N ASP A 159 -4.08 -1.16 -4.29
CA ASP A 159 -3.33 -2.34 -3.86
C ASP A 159 -1.80 -2.09 -3.92
N GLY A 160 -1.03 -3.13 -3.67
CA GLY A 160 0.43 -3.07 -3.75
C GLY A 160 0.98 -2.69 -5.13
N ARG A 161 0.30 -3.07 -6.22
CA ARG A 161 0.72 -2.72 -7.58
C ARG A 161 0.42 -1.26 -7.88
N ALA A 162 -0.77 -0.80 -7.51
CA ALA A 162 -1.21 0.57 -7.67
C ALA A 162 -0.24 1.54 -6.97
N PHE A 163 0.31 1.17 -5.80
CA PHE A 163 1.37 1.95 -5.15
C PHE A 163 2.57 2.24 -6.03
N ILE A 164 3.08 1.21 -6.69
CA ILE A 164 4.25 1.33 -7.57
C ILE A 164 3.90 2.15 -8.81
N VAL A 165 2.68 1.98 -9.34
CA VAL A 165 2.18 2.81 -10.44
C VAL A 165 2.10 4.28 -10.03
N LEU A 166 1.53 4.62 -8.88
CA LEU A 166 1.43 6.00 -8.39
C LEU A 166 2.83 6.64 -8.23
N LEU A 167 3.79 5.91 -7.63
CA LEU A 167 5.16 6.41 -7.48
C LEU A 167 5.87 6.62 -8.82
N ASN A 168 5.84 5.62 -9.71
CA ASN A 168 6.52 5.70 -11.00
C ASN A 168 5.89 6.77 -11.91
N ALA A 169 4.56 6.85 -11.95
CA ALA A 169 3.83 7.86 -12.70
C ALA A 169 4.11 9.27 -12.20
N LEU A 170 4.26 9.46 -10.88
CA LEU A 170 4.70 10.75 -10.32
C LEU A 170 6.12 11.10 -10.81
N GLY A 171 7.05 10.15 -10.78
CA GLY A 171 8.41 10.32 -11.32
C GLY A 171 8.40 10.75 -12.79
N GLU A 172 7.61 10.04 -13.61
CA GLU A 172 7.44 10.35 -15.03
C GLU A 172 6.84 11.74 -15.26
N MET A 173 5.78 12.10 -14.54
CA MET A 173 5.16 13.42 -14.64
C MET A 173 6.14 14.54 -14.27
N VAL A 174 7.00 14.33 -13.27
CA VAL A 174 8.01 15.32 -12.88
C VAL A 174 9.09 15.46 -13.96
N ARG A 175 9.54 14.36 -14.56
CA ARG A 175 10.61 14.38 -15.58
C ARG A 175 10.13 14.85 -16.95
N GLU A 176 8.96 14.38 -17.38
CA GLU A 176 8.51 14.43 -18.78
C GLU A 176 7.23 15.26 -18.96
N GLY A 177 6.52 15.58 -17.88
CA GLY A 177 5.26 16.33 -17.93
C GLY A 177 4.09 15.54 -18.54
N ARG A 178 4.26 14.24 -18.80
CA ARG A 178 3.26 13.33 -19.38
C ARG A 178 3.47 11.90 -18.88
N LEU A 179 2.44 11.07 -19.02
CA LEU A 179 2.51 9.63 -18.77
C LEU A 179 2.74 8.83 -20.05
N THR A 180 3.45 7.71 -19.94
CA THR A 180 3.66 6.74 -21.02
C THR A 180 2.46 5.78 -21.09
N SER A 181 1.71 5.63 -20.01
CA SER A 181 0.52 4.80 -19.94
C SER A 181 -0.52 5.42 -19.02
N GLU A 182 -1.74 5.56 -19.53
CA GLU A 182 -2.86 6.13 -18.78
C GLU A 182 -3.45 5.11 -17.79
N PRO A 183 -3.85 5.55 -16.58
CA PRO A 183 -4.51 4.68 -15.63
C PRO A 183 -5.92 4.32 -16.11
N LEU A 184 -6.25 3.02 -16.10
CA LEU A 184 -7.62 2.56 -16.31
C LEU A 184 -8.41 2.68 -15.01
N LEU A 185 -9.23 3.73 -14.91
CA LEU A 185 -10.05 4.00 -13.73
C LEU A 185 -11.47 3.41 -13.83
N ASP A 186 -11.88 2.91 -15.00
CA ASP A 186 -13.13 2.18 -15.18
C ASP A 186 -13.04 0.80 -14.50
N ARG A 187 -13.99 0.56 -13.58
CA ARG A 187 -14.07 -0.66 -12.77
C ARG A 187 -15.12 -1.65 -13.31
N SER A 188 -15.69 -1.39 -14.49
CA SER A 188 -16.70 -2.25 -15.13
C SER A 188 -16.26 -3.71 -15.31
N LEU A 189 -14.94 -3.97 -15.42
CA LEU A 189 -14.37 -5.31 -15.50
C LEU A 189 -14.50 -6.13 -14.20
N LEU A 190 -14.83 -5.49 -13.08
CA LEU A 190 -14.93 -6.09 -11.75
C LEU A 190 -16.38 -6.18 -11.25
N MET A 191 -17.34 -6.15 -12.18
CA MET A 191 -18.76 -6.23 -11.86
C MET A 191 -19.18 -7.67 -11.49
N PRO A 192 -20.14 -7.83 -10.57
CA PRO A 192 -20.70 -9.13 -10.24
C PRO A 192 -21.53 -9.69 -11.39
N ARG A 193 -21.61 -11.01 -11.46
CA ARG A 193 -22.54 -11.72 -12.35
C ARG A 193 -23.98 -11.57 -11.82
N SER A 194 -24.96 -11.66 -12.71
CA SER A 194 -26.38 -11.69 -12.37
C SER A 194 -27.02 -12.98 -12.93
N PRO A 195 -27.41 -13.95 -12.07
CA PRO A 195 -27.26 -13.95 -10.62
C PRO A 195 -25.78 -14.17 -10.17
N PRO A 196 -25.40 -13.71 -8.96
CA PRO A 196 -24.11 -14.02 -8.37
C PRO A 196 -23.91 -15.53 -8.19
N ARG A 197 -22.69 -16.03 -8.45
CA ARG A 197 -22.32 -17.45 -8.31
C ARG A 197 -20.97 -17.58 -7.60
N PHE A 198 -20.90 -18.41 -6.58
CA PHE A 198 -19.65 -18.63 -5.84
C PHE A 198 -19.66 -19.94 -5.07
N SER A 199 -18.47 -20.46 -4.76
CA SER A 199 -18.29 -21.62 -3.88
C SER A 199 -18.73 -21.31 -2.44
N PRO A 200 -19.49 -22.21 -1.78
CA PRO A 200 -19.79 -22.08 -0.35
C PRO A 200 -18.55 -21.96 0.55
N SER A 201 -17.39 -22.46 0.11
CA SER A 201 -16.13 -22.35 0.85
C SER A 201 -15.75 -20.90 1.19
N LEU A 202 -16.22 -19.92 0.41
CA LEU A 202 -15.98 -18.50 0.70
C LEU A 202 -16.59 -18.05 2.03
N ASP A 203 -17.68 -18.67 2.49
CA ASP A 203 -18.26 -18.36 3.79
C ASP A 203 -17.40 -18.87 4.96
N GLU A 204 -16.51 -19.83 4.71
CA GLU A 204 -15.54 -20.34 5.68
C GLU A 204 -14.22 -19.56 5.63
N GLU A 205 -13.81 -19.11 4.45
CA GLU A 205 -12.56 -18.38 4.22
C GLU A 205 -12.61 -16.94 4.76
N PHE A 206 -13.80 -16.34 4.86
CA PHE A 206 -13.99 -14.96 5.28
C PHE A 206 -14.77 -14.87 6.59
N SER A 207 -14.47 -13.84 7.38
CA SER A 207 -15.13 -13.58 8.65
C SER A 207 -15.44 -12.10 8.81
N ARG A 208 -16.49 -11.80 9.58
CA ARG A 208 -16.81 -10.42 9.92
C ARG A 208 -15.71 -9.85 10.80
N PHE A 209 -15.13 -8.74 10.36
CA PHE A 209 -14.25 -7.90 11.14
C PHE A 209 -15.08 -6.81 11.81
N THR A 210 -15.11 -6.86 13.14
CA THR A 210 -15.77 -5.87 14.01
C THR A 210 -14.78 -5.39 15.07
N PRO A 211 -15.06 -4.28 15.78
CA PRO A 211 -14.24 -3.88 16.92
C PRO A 211 -14.04 -4.98 17.96
N ALA A 212 -15.01 -5.87 18.15
CA ALA A 212 -14.93 -7.00 19.09
C ALA A 212 -13.99 -8.13 18.63
N THR A 213 -13.73 -8.25 17.32
CA THR A 213 -12.80 -9.25 16.75
C THR A 213 -11.41 -8.66 16.50
N MET A 214 -11.17 -7.40 16.87
CA MET A 214 -9.84 -6.79 16.80
C MET A 214 -8.92 -7.47 17.81
N ILE A 215 -7.62 -7.58 17.49
CA ILE A 215 -6.65 -7.96 18.54
C ILE A 215 -6.79 -6.96 19.69
N ASN A 216 -6.68 -7.50 20.90
CA ASN A 216 -6.46 -6.69 22.07
C ASN A 216 -5.26 -5.74 21.83
N PRO A 217 -5.39 -4.43 22.10
CA PRO A 217 -4.31 -3.45 21.99
C PRO A 217 -3.01 -3.84 22.70
N LEU A 218 -3.09 -4.60 23.81
CA LEU A 218 -1.91 -5.11 24.52
C LEU A 218 -1.11 -6.10 23.68
N MET A 219 -1.79 -6.99 22.95
CA MET A 219 -1.11 -7.89 22.01
C MET A 219 -0.51 -7.12 20.83
N ALA A 220 -1.24 -6.11 20.32
CA ALA A 220 -0.71 -5.25 19.26
C ALA A 220 0.57 -4.52 19.70
N ALA A 221 0.64 -4.06 20.95
CA ALA A 221 1.80 -3.39 21.52
C ALA A 221 3.02 -4.33 21.72
N ALA A 222 2.79 -5.65 21.81
CA ALA A 222 3.85 -6.64 21.93
C ALA A 222 4.50 -7.01 20.58
N ILE A 223 3.85 -6.69 19.46
CA ILE A 223 4.36 -7.05 18.13
C ILE A 223 5.50 -6.10 17.75
N GLN A 224 6.63 -6.70 17.34
CA GLN A 224 7.78 -5.97 16.83
C GLN A 224 7.89 -6.17 15.31
N ARG A 225 7.90 -5.06 14.57
CA ARG A 225 8.20 -5.08 13.14
C ARG A 225 9.70 -5.02 12.92
N ARG A 226 10.21 -5.93 12.09
CA ARG A 226 11.62 -6.02 11.71
C ARG A 226 11.73 -5.99 10.19
N LEU A 227 12.82 -5.39 9.72
CA LEU A 227 13.21 -5.44 8.33
C LEU A 227 14.34 -6.46 8.17
N TYR A 228 14.16 -7.39 7.25
CA TYR A 228 15.18 -8.36 6.88
C TYR A 228 15.66 -8.09 5.46
N ARG A 229 16.99 -8.11 5.30
CA ARG A 229 17.66 -8.06 4.00
C ARG A 229 17.98 -9.49 3.56
N ILE A 230 17.55 -9.85 2.36
CA ILE A 230 17.86 -11.13 1.72
C ILE A 230 18.75 -10.83 0.52
N GLU A 231 19.95 -11.42 0.45
CA GLU A 231 20.84 -11.17 -0.69
C GLU A 231 20.34 -11.89 -1.95
N ALA A 232 20.58 -11.32 -3.13
CA ALA A 232 20.21 -11.94 -4.40
C ALA A 232 20.79 -13.35 -4.54
N ALA A 233 22.04 -13.57 -4.10
CA ALA A 233 22.67 -14.88 -4.11
C ALA A 233 21.92 -15.91 -3.23
N ASP A 234 21.25 -15.47 -2.17
CA ASP A 234 20.44 -16.35 -1.32
C ASP A 234 19.13 -16.72 -2.02
N LEU A 235 18.51 -15.78 -2.74
CA LEU A 235 17.31 -16.04 -3.53
C LEU A 235 17.56 -17.02 -4.68
N GLU A 236 18.69 -16.89 -5.39
CA GLU A 236 19.02 -17.79 -6.50
C GLU A 236 19.16 -19.24 -6.03
N ARG A 237 19.71 -19.47 -4.83
CA ARG A 237 19.83 -20.82 -4.24
C ARG A 237 18.47 -21.47 -3.91
N LEU A 238 17.37 -20.72 -3.91
CA LEU A 238 16.04 -21.21 -3.54
C LEU A 238 15.14 -21.60 -4.72
N ARG A 239 15.60 -21.47 -5.97
CA ARG A 239 14.74 -21.57 -7.18
C ARG A 239 14.51 -22.97 -7.75
N GLU A 240 14.95 -24.05 -7.10
CA GLU A 240 14.87 -25.41 -7.65
C GLU A 240 13.57 -26.18 -7.24
N GLU A 241 12.70 -26.43 -8.23
CA GLU A 241 11.62 -27.46 -8.32
C GLU A 241 10.33 -27.40 -7.44
N ARG A 242 9.40 -28.35 -7.66
CA ARG A 242 7.92 -28.30 -7.39
C ARG A 242 7.47 -29.25 -6.28
N ALA A 243 6.50 -28.81 -5.47
CA ALA A 243 5.72 -29.64 -4.53
C ALA A 243 4.28 -29.09 -4.40
N GLY A 244 3.36 -29.89 -3.83
CA GLY A 244 1.92 -29.57 -3.65
C GLY A 244 1.57 -29.08 -2.23
N PRO A 245 0.28 -28.87 -1.89
CA PRO A 245 -0.12 -28.36 -0.57
C PRO A 245 0.30 -29.27 0.59
N ALA A 246 0.54 -28.70 1.79
CA ALA A 246 1.10 -29.40 2.94
C ALA A 246 0.59 -28.92 4.31
N SER A 247 0.63 -29.81 5.29
CA SER A 247 0.35 -29.57 6.71
C SER A 247 1.50 -28.85 7.43
N VAL A 248 1.28 -28.36 8.66
CA VAL A 248 2.31 -27.68 9.45
C VAL A 248 3.51 -28.60 9.72
N GLU A 249 3.26 -29.88 10.03
CA GLU A 249 4.32 -30.88 10.27
C GLU A 249 5.12 -31.17 9.00
N GLU A 250 4.45 -31.21 7.85
CA GLU A 250 5.10 -31.39 6.55
C GLU A 250 5.95 -30.16 6.17
N VAL A 251 5.48 -28.94 6.45
CA VAL A 251 6.27 -27.71 6.22
C VAL A 251 7.51 -27.68 7.11
N LEU A 252 7.41 -28.11 8.37
CA LEU A 252 8.54 -28.12 9.31
C LEU A 252 9.57 -29.21 9.00
N GLY A 253 9.15 -30.34 8.44
CA GLY A 253 10.02 -31.45 8.04
C GLY A 253 10.58 -31.36 6.62
N ALA A 254 10.01 -30.50 5.77
CA ALA A 254 10.38 -30.37 4.36
C ALA A 254 11.60 -29.45 4.15
N PRO A 255 12.44 -29.74 3.15
CA PRO A 255 13.47 -28.80 2.73
C PRO A 255 12.83 -27.53 2.13
N LEU A 256 13.50 -26.39 2.29
CA LEU A 256 12.95 -25.06 1.93
C LEU A 256 12.48 -24.96 0.47
N HIS A 257 13.15 -25.64 -0.46
CA HIS A 257 12.76 -25.67 -1.87
C HIS A 257 11.42 -26.40 -2.09
N ALA A 258 11.16 -27.47 -1.34
CA ALA A 258 9.90 -28.18 -1.40
C ALA A 258 8.78 -27.24 -0.93
N VAL A 259 8.94 -26.59 0.23
CA VAL A 259 7.99 -25.58 0.75
C VAL A 259 7.71 -24.48 -0.28
N ALA A 260 8.74 -23.94 -0.94
CA ALA A 260 8.59 -22.95 -2.01
C ALA A 260 7.75 -23.49 -3.19
N GLY A 261 7.94 -24.76 -3.54
CA GLY A 261 7.11 -25.49 -4.50
C GLY A 261 5.64 -25.53 -4.09
N MET A 262 5.36 -25.87 -2.83
CA MET A 262 4.00 -25.94 -2.25
C MET A 262 3.29 -24.59 -2.36
N VAL A 263 3.98 -23.51 -1.96
CA VAL A 263 3.47 -22.14 -2.02
C VAL A 263 3.16 -21.75 -3.47
N ARG A 264 4.06 -22.03 -4.42
CA ARG A 264 3.84 -21.72 -5.84
C ARG A 264 2.64 -22.47 -6.41
N ALA A 265 2.46 -23.75 -6.07
CA ALA A 265 1.32 -24.53 -6.52
C ALA A 265 0.00 -23.95 -5.98
N ALA A 266 -0.05 -23.60 -4.68
CA ALA A 266 -1.21 -22.97 -4.07
C ALA A 266 -1.56 -21.61 -4.72
N ILE A 267 -0.56 -20.75 -4.94
CA ILE A 267 -0.74 -19.47 -5.65
C ILE A 267 -1.31 -19.71 -7.05
N THR A 268 -0.73 -20.65 -7.81
CA THR A 268 -1.16 -20.94 -9.18
C THR A 268 -2.60 -21.45 -9.23
N ALA A 269 -2.99 -22.30 -8.27
CA ALA A 269 -4.35 -22.82 -8.17
C ALA A 269 -5.38 -21.73 -7.80
N ALA A 270 -4.99 -20.76 -6.96
CA ALA A 270 -5.86 -19.68 -6.52
C ALA A 270 -5.96 -18.51 -7.53
N MET A 271 -4.90 -18.24 -8.30
CA MET A 271 -4.82 -17.11 -9.24
C MET A 271 -5.55 -17.38 -10.57
N THR A 272 -6.85 -17.63 -10.49
CA THR A 272 -7.70 -17.85 -11.67
C THR A 272 -8.77 -16.78 -11.81
N ARG A 273 -9.14 -16.44 -13.05
CA ARG A 273 -10.20 -15.46 -13.34
C ARG A 273 -11.51 -15.84 -12.64
N ASP A 274 -11.88 -17.11 -12.69
CA ASP A 274 -13.14 -17.57 -12.08
C ASP A 274 -13.10 -17.41 -10.55
N ARG A 275 -11.97 -17.71 -9.90
CA ARG A 275 -11.82 -17.48 -8.46
C ARG A 275 -12.05 -16.01 -8.06
N PHE A 276 -11.45 -15.07 -8.79
CA PHE A 276 -11.68 -13.64 -8.55
C PHE A 276 -13.12 -13.22 -8.85
N GLN A 277 -13.74 -13.76 -9.89
CA GLN A 277 -15.15 -13.49 -10.18
C GLN A 277 -16.08 -14.04 -9.09
N GLN A 278 -15.79 -15.22 -8.54
CA GLN A 278 -16.54 -15.75 -7.40
C GLN A 278 -16.40 -14.85 -6.17
N LEU A 279 -15.22 -14.28 -5.90
CA LEU A 279 -15.04 -13.31 -4.82
C LEU A 279 -15.87 -12.05 -5.01
N VAL A 280 -15.91 -11.51 -6.24
CA VAL A 280 -16.75 -10.37 -6.60
C VAL A 280 -18.23 -10.68 -6.34
N ASP A 281 -18.70 -11.83 -6.83
CA ASP A 281 -20.08 -12.27 -6.67
C ASP A 281 -20.45 -12.51 -5.20
N TRP A 282 -19.55 -13.14 -4.44
CA TRP A 282 -19.72 -13.37 -3.01
C TRP A 282 -19.88 -12.05 -2.27
N MET A 283 -18.94 -11.12 -2.45
CA MET A 283 -19.00 -9.81 -1.80
C MET A 283 -20.26 -9.04 -2.17
N GLU A 284 -20.76 -9.17 -3.40
CA GLU A 284 -22.03 -8.55 -3.81
C GLU A 284 -23.17 -8.94 -2.87
N THR A 285 -23.25 -10.22 -2.50
CA THR A 285 -24.29 -10.72 -1.59
C THR A 285 -24.07 -10.34 -0.13
N LYS A 286 -22.85 -9.98 0.25
CA LYS A 286 -22.46 -9.77 1.66
C LYS A 286 -22.31 -8.29 2.04
N LYS A 287 -21.97 -7.40 1.09
CA LYS A 287 -21.58 -6.01 1.36
C LYS A 287 -22.67 -5.20 2.06
N ALA A 288 -23.93 -5.36 1.65
CA ALA A 288 -25.05 -4.59 2.21
C ALA A 288 -25.21 -4.81 3.72
N ALA A 289 -25.08 -6.05 4.18
CA ALA A 289 -25.15 -6.37 5.61
C ALA A 289 -23.85 -5.99 6.37
N ALA A 290 -22.70 -6.13 5.73
CA ALA A 290 -21.41 -5.90 6.39
C ALA A 290 -21.21 -4.45 6.81
N PHE A 291 -21.51 -3.52 5.90
CA PHE A 291 -21.20 -2.11 6.08
C PHE A 291 -22.29 -1.34 6.82
N LYS A 292 -23.55 -1.83 6.84
CA LYS A 292 -24.65 -1.17 7.55
C LYS A 292 -24.34 -0.90 9.03
N ASP A 293 -23.70 -1.85 9.71
CA ASP A 293 -23.36 -1.73 11.14
C ASP A 293 -21.91 -1.25 11.38
N GLY A 294 -21.26 -0.67 10.36
CA GLY A 294 -19.87 -0.21 10.43
C GLY A 294 -18.82 -1.33 10.46
N GLY A 295 -19.21 -2.57 10.18
CA GLY A 295 -18.28 -3.69 10.03
C GLY A 295 -17.65 -3.77 8.64
N LYS A 296 -16.80 -4.78 8.45
CA LYS A 296 -16.32 -5.21 7.13
C LYS A 296 -16.12 -6.72 7.11
N TRP A 297 -15.87 -7.29 5.93
CA TRP A 297 -15.32 -8.63 5.81
C TRP A 297 -13.80 -8.58 5.73
N THR A 298 -13.15 -9.66 6.14
CA THR A 298 -11.72 -9.91 5.92
C THR A 298 -11.51 -11.42 5.88
N GLU A 299 -10.41 -11.87 5.30
CA GLU A 299 -10.05 -13.30 5.37
C GLU A 299 -9.93 -13.72 6.84
N ALA A 300 -10.50 -14.87 7.20
CA ALA A 300 -10.53 -15.36 8.57
C ALA A 300 -9.12 -15.47 9.19
N VAL A 301 -8.13 -15.83 8.36
CA VAL A 301 -6.71 -15.87 8.74
C VAL A 301 -6.20 -14.53 9.29
N ASN A 302 -6.72 -13.40 8.80
CA ASN A 302 -6.34 -12.07 9.25
C ASN A 302 -6.88 -11.76 10.66
N LEU A 303 -7.88 -12.49 11.16
CA LEU A 303 -8.34 -12.41 12.55
C LEU A 303 -7.38 -13.13 13.51
N GLY A 304 -6.49 -13.99 13.01
CA GLY A 304 -5.55 -14.75 13.83
C GLY A 304 -6.26 -15.74 14.77
N LEU A 305 -7.47 -16.14 14.38
CA LEU A 305 -8.25 -17.18 15.03
C LEU A 305 -8.00 -18.47 14.26
N GLY A 306 -7.51 -19.52 14.92
CA GLY A 306 -7.17 -20.80 14.30
C GLY A 306 -5.68 -21.14 14.37
N SER A 307 -5.22 -21.95 13.42
CA SER A 307 -3.83 -22.42 13.33
C SER A 307 -2.82 -21.29 13.11
N PRO A 308 -1.55 -21.42 13.54
CA PRO A 308 -0.53 -20.42 13.27
C PRO A 308 -0.39 -20.20 11.75
N ALA A 309 -0.63 -18.97 11.31
CA ALA A 309 -0.61 -18.59 9.90
C ALA A 309 0.29 -17.38 9.68
N MET A 310 0.94 -17.36 8.51
CA MET A 310 1.77 -16.24 8.05
C MET A 310 1.16 -15.69 6.75
N VAL A 311 0.80 -14.41 6.77
CA VAL A 311 0.29 -13.70 5.60
C VAL A 311 1.44 -12.91 4.98
N ILE A 312 1.77 -13.20 3.72
CA ILE A 312 2.84 -12.52 2.98
C ILE A 312 2.20 -11.72 1.84
N SER A 313 2.43 -10.41 1.83
CA SER A 313 2.13 -9.55 0.68
C SER A 313 3.44 -9.16 -0.01
N GLY A 314 3.65 -9.67 -1.22
CA GLY A 314 4.89 -9.47 -1.98
C GLY A 314 4.73 -8.37 -3.03
N LEU A 315 5.64 -7.39 -3.03
CA LEU A 315 5.73 -6.33 -4.06
C LEU A 315 6.81 -6.61 -5.12
N LEU A 316 7.56 -7.72 -4.98
CA LEU A 316 8.73 -8.06 -5.80
C LEU A 316 8.52 -8.08 -7.32
N PRO A 317 7.35 -8.50 -7.85
CA PRO A 317 7.16 -8.54 -9.30
C PRO A 317 7.08 -7.16 -9.97
N PHE A 318 6.95 -6.08 -9.20
CA PHE A 318 6.68 -4.75 -9.73
C PHE A 318 7.98 -3.95 -9.86
N ALA A 319 8.29 -3.48 -11.06
CA ALA A 319 9.45 -2.64 -11.30
C ALA A 319 9.28 -1.27 -10.62
N ILE A 320 10.15 -0.97 -9.67
CA ILE A 320 10.19 0.30 -8.95
C ILE A 320 11.23 1.19 -9.62
N ASP A 321 10.77 2.28 -10.24
CA ASP A 321 11.66 3.30 -10.82
C ASP A 321 11.80 4.49 -9.88
N GLY A 322 10.69 5.18 -9.61
CA GLY A 322 10.62 6.32 -8.67
C GLY A 322 11.56 7.49 -8.98
N ASP A 323 12.19 7.53 -10.16
CA ASP A 323 13.12 8.62 -10.50
C ASP A 323 12.35 9.86 -10.97
N MET A 324 12.47 10.94 -10.20
CA MET A 324 11.91 12.25 -10.51
C MET A 324 12.88 13.13 -11.31
N GLY A 325 13.99 12.59 -11.81
CA GLY A 325 15.07 13.35 -12.46
C GLY A 325 16.13 13.85 -11.48
N PHE A 326 16.07 13.39 -10.24
CA PHE A 326 16.99 13.74 -9.16
C PHE A 326 17.76 12.52 -8.62
N GLY A 327 17.62 11.37 -9.30
CA GLY A 327 18.19 10.09 -8.91
C GLY A 327 17.15 9.15 -8.30
N LYS A 328 17.40 7.85 -8.45
CA LYS A 328 16.54 6.77 -7.96
C LYS A 328 16.51 6.68 -6.42
N PRO A 329 15.39 6.20 -5.84
CA PRO A 329 15.35 5.89 -4.42
C PRO A 329 16.37 4.79 -4.08
N ARG A 330 17.00 4.93 -2.92
CA ARG A 330 17.92 3.95 -2.33
C ARG A 330 17.19 2.85 -1.55
N LEU A 331 15.98 3.15 -1.09
CA LEU A 331 15.09 2.22 -0.40
C LEU A 331 13.66 2.59 -0.77
N VAL A 332 12.85 1.58 -1.07
CA VAL A 332 11.40 1.72 -1.18
C VAL A 332 10.75 0.61 -0.38
N MET A 333 9.87 0.98 0.55
CA MET A 333 9.22 0.01 1.41
C MET A 333 7.77 0.40 1.71
N PRO A 334 6.84 -0.56 1.71
CA PRO A 334 5.51 -0.30 2.23
C PRO A 334 5.58 -0.20 3.76
N TRP A 335 4.72 0.63 4.33
CA TRP A 335 4.52 0.74 5.76
C TRP A 335 3.02 0.81 6.05
N LEU A 336 2.59 0.16 7.12
CA LEU A 336 1.20 0.02 7.49
C LEU A 336 1.08 0.18 9.00
N GLN A 337 0.10 0.96 9.45
CA GLN A 337 -0.13 1.18 10.88
C GLN A 337 -0.66 -0.08 11.60
N HIS A 338 -1.18 -1.06 10.85
CA HIS A 338 -1.75 -2.29 11.39
C HIS A 338 -0.69 -3.17 12.06
N GLY A 339 -0.86 -3.41 13.36
CA GLY A 339 0.10 -4.05 14.27
C GLY A 339 0.49 -5.50 13.99
N ARG A 340 0.10 -6.13 12.87
CA ARG A 340 0.32 -7.58 12.60
C ARG A 340 1.29 -7.91 11.47
N LEU A 341 1.97 -6.91 10.87
CA LEU A 341 2.69 -7.11 9.62
C LEU A 341 4.21 -7.00 9.81
N GLY A 342 4.94 -8.01 9.34
CA GLY A 342 6.39 -7.96 9.13
C GLY A 342 6.72 -7.56 7.69
N LEU A 343 7.92 -7.03 7.44
CA LEU A 343 8.38 -6.57 6.13
C LEU A 343 9.74 -7.20 5.81
N ALA A 344 9.90 -7.70 4.58
CA ALA A 344 11.18 -8.20 4.08
C ALA A 344 11.46 -7.57 2.72
N TYR A 345 12.72 -7.18 2.48
CA TYR A 345 13.15 -6.59 1.22
C TYR A 345 14.38 -7.33 0.69
N PRO A 346 14.35 -7.83 -0.56
CA PRO A 346 15.52 -8.43 -1.17
C PRO A 346 16.46 -7.35 -1.70
N ALA A 347 17.74 -7.46 -1.37
CA ALA A 347 18.74 -6.59 -1.92
C ALA A 347 19.00 -6.93 -3.39
N GLY A 348 18.83 -5.95 -4.28
CA GLY A 348 19.33 -6.04 -5.65
C GLY A 348 20.87 -6.05 -5.69
N ALA A 349 21.44 -6.53 -6.80
CA ALA A 349 22.88 -6.74 -7.01
C ALA A 349 23.77 -5.48 -6.97
N HIS A 350 23.26 -4.34 -6.51
CA HIS A 350 24.05 -3.12 -6.34
C HIS A 350 24.30 -2.86 -4.86
N GLY A 351 25.55 -3.13 -4.45
CA GLY A 351 26.05 -3.00 -3.08
C GLY A 351 26.16 -1.58 -2.55
N SER A 352 25.09 -0.78 -2.61
CA SER A 352 25.03 0.44 -1.80
C SER A 352 24.61 0.08 -0.37
N ARG A 353 25.57 0.20 0.56
CA ARG A 353 25.25 0.38 1.99
C ARG A 353 24.47 1.69 2.10
N LEU A 354 23.33 1.65 2.80
CA LEU A 354 22.63 2.86 3.27
C LEU A 354 23.47 3.57 4.31
#